data_AF-A0A0E0Q2N6-F1
#
_entry.id   AF-A0A0E0Q2N6-F1
#
_cell.length_a   1.000
_cell.length_b   1.000
_cell.length_c   1.000
_cell.angle_alpha   90.00
_cell.angle_beta   90.00
_cell.angle_gamma   90.00
#
_symmetry.space_group_name_H-M   'P 1'
#
loop_
_entity.id
_entity.type
_entity.pdbx_description
1 polymer ?
#
loop_
_entity_poly.entity_id
_entity_poly.type
_entity_poly.pdbx_seq_one_letter_code
_entity_poly.pdbx_strand_id
1 'polypeptide(L)'
;MERAAADRSGAEEGESEWREELRQQQSQVDALRERLVEVKVGMKCSEEDSRKELDHLCRRVKTIATLLAYLKSKARIMAIPHLAHTSCGIRHQDGVGYVDRNGVPLADWSKGGESASCEGLDDETSADSSRVAEHGDANEGDVDVEDILKSIHVVTDVMETLVKRVIVAESEAANEKEKVRMGLEEIRRKTIQVESMSAKVEEMEKFAVGTNGMLNEMRQRVEDMVLETTRQRQRAAENEQELSRVKHDFESLRTYVGTLVNVRETLLSSEKQFETMEKLFDRLVARTNQLESEKAQKEAEVQKVVEENV
;
A
#
# COMPACT_ATOMS: atom_id res chain seq x y z
N MET A 1 42.62 -2.04 -150.03
CA MET A 1 42.08 -0.85 -149.34
C MET A 1 41.39 -1.34 -148.09
N GLU A 2 42.11 -1.24 -146.97
CA GLU A 2 41.62 -1.41 -145.60
C GLU A 2 40.57 -0.34 -145.23
N ARG A 3 39.83 -0.62 -144.15
CA ARG A 3 38.89 0.24 -143.40
C ARG A 3 37.43 0.27 -143.87
N ALA A 4 36.67 -0.77 -143.51
CA ALA A 4 35.21 -0.68 -143.40
C ALA A 4 34.59 -1.74 -142.45
N ALA A 5 35.28 -2.14 -141.38
CA ALA A 5 34.82 -3.20 -140.48
C ALA A 5 34.91 -2.88 -138.98
N ALA A 6 35.21 -1.63 -138.60
CA ALA A 6 35.47 -1.27 -137.19
C ALA A 6 34.38 -0.42 -136.53
N ASP A 7 33.29 -0.07 -137.23
CA ASP A 7 32.34 0.97 -136.77
C ASP A 7 30.88 0.47 -136.58
N ARG A 8 30.68 -0.86 -136.61
CA ARG A 8 29.37 -1.50 -136.33
C ARG A 8 29.37 -2.43 -135.10
N SER A 9 30.53 -2.82 -134.57
CA SER A 9 30.61 -3.66 -133.35
C SER A 9 30.46 -2.87 -132.05
N GLY A 10 30.95 -1.62 -131.99
CA GLY A 10 30.84 -0.79 -130.77
C GLY A 10 29.41 -0.37 -130.42
N ALA A 11 28.47 -0.42 -131.37
CA ALA A 11 27.06 -0.10 -131.13
C ALA A 11 26.26 -1.30 -130.57
N GLU A 12 26.55 -2.54 -131.00
CA GLU A 12 25.88 -3.76 -130.51
C GLU A 12 26.46 -4.26 -129.18
N GLU A 13 27.75 -4.01 -128.93
CA GLU A 13 28.45 -4.40 -127.70
C GLU A 13 28.05 -3.50 -126.52
N GLY A 14 27.91 -2.19 -126.77
CA GLY A 14 27.35 -1.25 -125.78
C GLY A 14 25.86 -1.47 -125.50
N GLU A 15 25.08 -1.94 -126.48
CA GLU A 15 23.66 -2.27 -126.26
C GLU A 15 23.48 -3.58 -125.47
N SER A 16 24.40 -4.55 -125.60
CA SER A 16 24.40 -5.77 -124.79
C SER A 16 24.89 -5.52 -123.37
N GLU A 17 25.97 -4.75 -123.21
CA GLU A 17 26.51 -4.34 -121.90
C GLU A 17 25.47 -3.55 -121.10
N TRP A 18 24.79 -2.58 -121.72
CA TRP A 18 23.72 -1.82 -121.05
C TRP A 18 22.51 -2.68 -120.65
N ARG A 19 22.22 -3.75 -121.41
CA ARG A 19 21.12 -4.68 -121.13
C ARG A 19 21.47 -5.66 -119.99
N GLU A 20 22.72 -6.10 -119.93
CA GLU A 20 23.27 -6.92 -118.85
C GLU A 20 23.36 -6.10 -117.55
N GLU A 21 23.85 -4.85 -117.62
CA GLU A 21 23.84 -3.90 -116.51
C GLU A 21 22.42 -3.62 -116.02
N LEU A 22 21.45 -3.40 -116.93
CA LEU A 22 20.05 -3.21 -116.55
C LEU A 22 19.47 -4.46 -115.87
N ARG A 23 19.82 -5.67 -116.31
CA ARG A 23 19.45 -6.92 -115.62
C ARG A 23 20.12 -7.06 -114.26
N GLN A 24 21.40 -6.71 -114.16
CA GLN A 24 22.14 -6.80 -112.91
C GLN A 24 21.61 -5.79 -111.90
N GLN A 25 21.36 -4.55 -112.32
CA GLN A 25 20.66 -3.52 -111.55
C GLN A 25 19.27 -4.01 -111.13
N GLN A 26 18.50 -4.62 -112.04
CA GLN A 26 17.19 -5.17 -111.72
C GLN A 26 17.28 -6.30 -110.68
N SER A 27 18.24 -7.21 -110.81
CA SER A 27 18.48 -8.29 -109.84
C SER A 27 18.93 -7.77 -108.46
N GLN A 28 19.72 -6.70 -108.43
CA GLN A 28 20.12 -6.03 -107.19
C GLN A 28 18.92 -5.33 -106.54
N VAL A 29 18.07 -4.68 -107.34
CA VAL A 29 16.81 -4.07 -106.87
C VAL A 29 15.87 -5.14 -106.34
N ASP A 30 15.76 -6.30 -106.99
CA ASP A 30 14.90 -7.39 -106.55
C ASP A 30 15.42 -8.05 -105.26
N ALA A 31 16.74 -8.27 -105.13
CA ALA A 31 17.35 -8.76 -103.89
C ALA A 31 17.20 -7.76 -102.72
N LEU A 32 17.31 -6.45 -103.00
CA LEU A 32 17.06 -5.41 -102.00
C LEU A 32 15.58 -5.35 -101.60
N ARG A 33 14.65 -5.58 -102.54
CA ARG A 33 13.21 -5.68 -102.25
C ARG A 33 12.91 -6.88 -101.38
N GLU A 34 13.52 -8.04 -101.62
CA GLU A 34 13.36 -9.24 -100.79
C GLU A 34 13.86 -9.02 -99.37
N ARG A 35 15.08 -8.48 -99.21
CA ARG A 35 15.62 -8.11 -97.88
C ARG A 35 14.77 -7.07 -97.16
N LEU A 36 14.22 -6.10 -97.87
CA LEU A 36 13.30 -5.11 -97.30
C LEU A 36 12.02 -5.79 -96.77
N VAL A 37 11.49 -6.78 -97.48
CA VAL A 37 10.32 -7.56 -97.03
C VAL A 37 10.66 -8.38 -95.81
N GLU A 38 11.80 -9.08 -95.80
CA GLU A 38 12.26 -9.88 -94.65
C GLU A 38 12.45 -9.02 -93.39
N VAL A 39 13.17 -7.90 -93.50
CA VAL A 39 13.36 -6.95 -92.38
C VAL A 39 12.01 -6.39 -91.93
N LYS A 40 11.10 -6.06 -92.85
CA LYS A 40 9.76 -5.56 -92.52
C LYS A 40 8.91 -6.62 -91.80
N VAL A 41 9.08 -7.90 -92.12
CA VAL A 41 8.41 -9.01 -91.42
C VAL A 41 9.03 -9.20 -90.04
N GLY A 42 10.37 -9.25 -89.94
CA GLY A 42 11.08 -9.38 -88.65
C GLY A 42 10.79 -8.23 -87.69
N MET A 43 10.73 -6.99 -88.20
CA MET A 43 10.31 -5.82 -87.41
C MET A 43 8.89 -5.95 -86.87
N LYS A 44 7.94 -6.43 -87.70
CA LYS A 44 6.55 -6.64 -87.27
C LYS A 44 6.42 -7.76 -86.23
N CYS A 45 7.16 -8.86 -86.40
CA CYS A 45 7.19 -9.94 -85.41
C CYS A 45 7.77 -9.45 -84.07
N SER A 46 8.87 -8.70 -84.10
CA SER A 46 9.47 -8.11 -82.89
C SER A 46 8.56 -7.06 -82.21
N GLU A 47 7.84 -6.25 -83.00
CA GLU A 47 6.83 -5.32 -82.49
C GLU A 47 5.65 -6.06 -81.83
N GLU A 48 5.22 -7.19 -82.40
CA GLU A 48 4.15 -8.01 -81.84
C GLU A 48 4.57 -8.70 -80.53
N ASP A 49 5.79 -9.22 -80.46
CA ASP A 49 6.31 -9.88 -79.25
C ASP A 49 6.55 -8.87 -78.11
N SER A 50 7.14 -7.71 -78.40
CA SER A 50 7.28 -6.62 -77.42
C SER A 50 5.92 -6.09 -76.91
N ARG A 51 4.88 -6.09 -77.77
CA ARG A 51 3.52 -5.75 -77.36
C ARG A 51 2.91 -6.80 -76.42
N LYS A 52 3.14 -8.09 -76.68
CA LYS A 52 2.69 -9.19 -75.78
C LYS A 52 3.38 -9.12 -74.42
N GLU A 53 4.69 -8.85 -74.40
CA GLU A 53 5.44 -8.64 -73.16
C GLU A 53 4.93 -7.43 -72.36
N LEU A 54 4.64 -6.31 -73.04
CA LEU A 54 4.06 -5.12 -72.42
C LEU A 54 2.66 -5.41 -71.84
N ASP A 55 1.82 -6.15 -72.56
CA ASP A 55 0.49 -6.56 -72.07
C ASP A 55 0.61 -7.50 -70.86
N HIS A 56 1.57 -8.43 -70.87
CA HIS A 56 1.84 -9.32 -69.73
C HIS A 56 2.33 -8.52 -68.50
N LEU A 57 3.28 -7.61 -68.68
CA LEU A 57 3.75 -6.72 -67.63
C LEU A 57 2.61 -5.84 -67.09
N CYS A 58 1.76 -5.30 -67.96
CA CYS A 58 0.60 -4.51 -67.58
C CYS A 58 -0.39 -5.31 -66.71
N ARG A 59 -0.62 -6.59 -67.03
CA ARG A 59 -1.46 -7.49 -66.20
C ARG A 59 -0.81 -7.77 -64.84
N ARG A 60 0.51 -8.01 -64.79
CA ARG A 60 1.25 -8.20 -63.53
C ARG A 60 1.18 -6.96 -62.64
N VAL A 61 1.47 -5.78 -63.19
CA VAL A 61 1.38 -4.50 -62.46
C VAL A 61 -0.04 -4.26 -61.93
N LYS A 62 -1.07 -4.54 -62.73
CA LYS A 62 -2.47 -4.46 -62.27
C LYS A 62 -2.76 -5.41 -61.11
N THR A 63 -2.29 -6.65 -61.19
CA THR A 63 -2.47 -7.67 -60.15
C THR A 63 -1.78 -7.24 -58.85
N ILE A 64 -0.50 -6.86 -58.93
CA ILE A 64 0.26 -6.34 -57.78
C ILE A 64 -0.42 -5.11 -57.17
N ALA A 65 -0.91 -4.18 -57.99
CA ALA A 65 -1.62 -3.00 -57.50
C ALA A 65 -2.89 -3.38 -56.73
N THR A 66 -3.69 -4.33 -57.22
CA THR A 66 -4.89 -4.81 -56.50
C THR A 66 -4.55 -5.49 -55.20
N LEU A 67 -3.48 -6.29 -55.17
CA LEU A 67 -3.02 -7.00 -53.99
C LEU A 67 -2.43 -6.05 -52.92
N LEU A 68 -1.68 -5.03 -53.33
CA LEU A 68 -1.22 -3.96 -52.44
C LEU A 68 -2.39 -3.15 -51.87
N ALA A 69 -3.42 -2.89 -52.70
CA ALA A 69 -4.65 -2.24 -52.22
C ALA A 69 -5.39 -3.11 -51.19
N TYR A 70 -5.43 -4.43 -51.39
CA TYR A 70 -5.96 -5.38 -50.40
C TYR A 70 -5.19 -5.31 -49.09
N LEU A 71 -3.86 -5.44 -49.12
CA LEU A 71 -3.01 -5.36 -47.92
C LEU A 71 -3.20 -4.03 -47.19
N LYS A 72 -3.26 -2.91 -47.94
CA LYS A 72 -3.51 -1.59 -47.37
C LYS A 72 -4.87 -1.50 -46.68
N SER A 73 -5.92 -2.06 -47.29
CA SER A 73 -7.25 -2.12 -46.69
C SER A 73 -7.24 -2.97 -45.42
N LYS A 74 -6.60 -4.14 -45.46
CA LYS A 74 -6.46 -5.04 -44.32
C LYS A 74 -5.71 -4.39 -43.15
N ALA A 75 -4.61 -3.70 -43.43
CA ALA A 75 -3.85 -2.95 -42.43
C ALA A 75 -4.71 -1.87 -41.76
N ARG A 76 -5.52 -1.15 -42.54
CA ARG A 76 -6.41 -0.11 -42.00
C ARG A 76 -7.50 -0.69 -41.09
N ILE A 77 -8.07 -1.82 -41.44
CA ILE A 77 -9.07 -2.53 -40.61
C ILE A 77 -8.41 -2.99 -39.29
N MET A 78 -7.22 -3.58 -39.38
CA MET A 78 -6.46 -4.05 -38.23
C MET A 78 -5.96 -2.92 -37.30
N ALA A 79 -5.77 -1.71 -37.81
CA ALA A 79 -5.40 -0.55 -37.00
C ALA A 79 -6.53 -0.01 -36.12
N ILE A 80 -7.77 -0.43 -36.35
CA ILE A 80 -8.95 0.03 -35.60
C ILE A 80 -9.37 -1.08 -34.63
N PRO A 81 -9.23 -0.92 -33.29
CA PRO A 81 -9.35 -2.02 -32.33
C PRO A 81 -10.64 -2.84 -32.45
N HIS A 82 -11.81 -2.19 -32.51
CA HIS A 82 -13.09 -2.89 -32.62
C HIS A 82 -13.28 -3.63 -33.96
N LEU A 83 -12.66 -3.16 -35.04
CA LEU A 83 -12.66 -3.85 -36.34
C LEU A 83 -11.58 -4.94 -36.41
N ALA A 84 -10.47 -4.75 -35.71
CA ALA A 84 -9.43 -5.75 -35.56
C ALA A 84 -9.97 -6.98 -34.83
N HIS A 85 -10.81 -6.77 -33.80
CA HIS A 85 -11.47 -7.86 -33.09
C HIS A 85 -12.32 -8.71 -34.03
N THR A 86 -13.16 -8.07 -34.86
CA THR A 86 -14.00 -8.81 -35.81
C THR A 86 -13.20 -9.45 -36.94
N SER A 87 -12.20 -8.74 -37.48
CA SER A 87 -11.36 -9.21 -38.58
C SER A 87 -10.46 -10.38 -38.19
N CYS A 88 -9.95 -10.40 -36.96
CA CYS A 88 -9.09 -11.47 -36.44
C CYS A 88 -9.89 -12.55 -35.68
N GLY A 89 -11.23 -12.47 -35.70
CA GLY A 89 -12.10 -13.43 -35.01
C GLY A 89 -12.00 -13.42 -33.47
N ILE A 90 -11.49 -12.34 -32.88
CA ILE A 90 -11.26 -12.20 -31.45
C ILE A 90 -12.57 -11.83 -30.75
N ARG A 91 -12.94 -12.59 -29.73
CA ARG A 91 -14.11 -12.35 -28.88
C ARG A 91 -13.72 -12.30 -27.42
N HIS A 92 -14.46 -11.53 -26.62
CA HIS A 92 -14.32 -11.56 -25.17
C HIS A 92 -15.24 -12.63 -24.57
N GLN A 93 -14.70 -13.46 -23.68
CA GLN A 93 -15.44 -14.47 -22.93
C GLN A 93 -15.24 -14.23 -21.43
N ASP A 94 -16.34 -14.08 -20.70
CA ASP A 94 -16.32 -13.80 -19.27
C ASP A 94 -15.53 -14.87 -18.50
N GLY A 95 -14.58 -14.44 -17.67
CA GLY A 95 -13.71 -15.31 -16.86
C GLY A 95 -12.50 -15.91 -17.58
N VAL A 96 -12.51 -15.99 -18.92
CA VAL A 96 -11.40 -16.53 -19.74
C VAL A 96 -10.61 -15.43 -20.46
N GLY A 97 -11.25 -14.28 -20.73
CA GLY A 97 -10.63 -13.14 -21.42
C GLY A 97 -10.83 -13.20 -22.93
N TYR A 98 -9.86 -12.71 -23.70
CA TYR A 98 -9.96 -12.73 -25.17
C TYR A 98 -9.65 -14.13 -25.73
N VAL A 99 -10.51 -14.62 -26.62
CA VAL A 99 -10.40 -15.91 -27.32
C VAL A 99 -10.42 -15.70 -28.85
N ASP A 100 -9.71 -16.57 -29.57
CA ASP A 100 -9.63 -16.54 -31.04
C ASP A 100 -10.91 -17.11 -31.69
N ARG A 101 -10.98 -17.08 -33.03
CA ARG A 101 -12.06 -17.63 -33.85
C ARG A 101 -12.37 -19.09 -33.49
N ASN A 102 -11.33 -19.86 -33.18
CA ASN A 102 -11.37 -21.27 -32.79
C ASN A 102 -11.70 -21.48 -31.30
N GLY A 103 -11.90 -20.42 -30.52
CA GLY A 103 -12.19 -20.49 -29.08
C GLY A 103 -10.96 -20.70 -28.21
N VAL A 104 -9.75 -20.65 -28.77
CA VAL A 104 -8.49 -20.77 -28.03
C VAL A 104 -8.19 -19.47 -27.28
N PRO A 105 -7.93 -19.49 -25.97
CA PRO A 105 -7.55 -18.30 -25.22
C PRO A 105 -6.26 -17.66 -25.75
N LEU A 106 -6.27 -16.35 -25.92
CA LEU A 106 -5.07 -15.61 -26.35
C LEU A 106 -4.03 -15.51 -25.22
N ALA A 107 -4.40 -15.74 -23.96
CA ALA A 107 -3.49 -15.72 -22.81
C ALA A 107 -2.39 -16.80 -22.89
N ASP A 108 -2.67 -17.93 -23.55
CA ASP A 108 -1.73 -19.04 -23.70
C ASP A 108 -0.59 -18.72 -24.69
N TRP A 109 -0.75 -17.66 -25.49
CA TRP A 109 0.22 -17.23 -26.51
C TRP A 109 1.38 -16.42 -25.91
N SER A 110 1.25 -15.92 -24.67
CA SER A 110 2.31 -15.16 -23.99
C SER A 110 3.39 -16.06 -23.37
N LYS A 111 3.13 -17.38 -23.27
CA LYS A 111 3.90 -18.32 -22.46
C LYS A 111 4.41 -19.51 -23.26
N GLY A 112 5.01 -19.28 -24.43
CA GLY A 112 5.68 -20.34 -25.18
C GLY A 112 6.16 -19.83 -26.52
N GLY A 113 7.48 -19.77 -26.69
CA GLY A 113 8.06 -19.70 -28.02
C GLY A 113 7.70 -20.94 -28.83
N GLU A 114 7.85 -20.80 -30.14
CA GLU A 114 7.70 -21.81 -31.20
C GLU A 114 6.40 -21.69 -32.00
N SER A 115 6.60 -21.08 -33.17
CA SER A 115 5.83 -21.15 -34.39
C SER A 115 4.99 -22.43 -34.50
N ALA A 116 3.67 -22.31 -34.39
CA ALA A 116 2.79 -23.35 -34.88
C ALA A 116 2.95 -23.42 -36.40
N SER A 117 3.48 -24.55 -36.83
CA SER A 117 3.77 -24.93 -38.19
C SER A 117 2.54 -24.82 -39.09
N CYS A 118 2.81 -24.42 -40.32
CA CYS A 118 2.01 -24.66 -41.50
C CYS A 118 1.46 -26.10 -41.50
N GLU A 119 0.15 -26.25 -41.25
CA GLU A 119 -0.57 -27.51 -41.44
C GLU A 119 -1.95 -27.18 -41.99
N GLY A 120 -2.19 -27.61 -43.24
CA GLY A 120 -3.52 -27.64 -43.83
C GLY A 120 -3.61 -27.19 -45.28
N LEU A 121 -2.98 -27.91 -46.22
CA LEU A 121 -3.75 -28.53 -47.32
C LEU A 121 -2.87 -29.54 -48.09
N ASP A 122 -2.94 -30.80 -47.68
CA ASP A 122 -2.68 -31.96 -48.53
C ASP A 122 -3.91 -32.86 -48.35
N ASP A 123 -4.65 -33.10 -49.44
CA ASP A 123 -5.17 -34.41 -49.85
C ASP A 123 -6.27 -34.23 -50.91
N GLU A 124 -5.92 -34.43 -52.19
CA GLU A 124 -6.73 -35.29 -53.06
C GLU A 124 -5.86 -35.81 -54.22
N THR A 125 -5.34 -37.02 -54.02
CA THR A 125 -5.16 -38.09 -55.02
C THR A 125 -5.33 -37.74 -56.51
N SER A 126 -4.27 -37.90 -57.32
CA SER A 126 -4.33 -38.74 -58.54
C SER A 126 -2.97 -38.99 -59.20
N ALA A 127 -2.59 -40.28 -59.18
CA ALA A 127 -1.98 -41.07 -60.26
C ALA A 127 -0.76 -40.55 -61.03
N ASP A 128 0.37 -41.20 -60.74
CA ASP A 128 1.31 -41.83 -61.68
C ASP A 128 0.96 -41.74 -63.19
N SER A 129 1.79 -41.01 -63.96
CA SER A 129 2.13 -41.43 -65.32
C SER A 129 3.44 -40.77 -65.78
N SER A 130 4.49 -41.59 -65.82
CA SER A 130 5.73 -41.33 -66.54
C SER A 130 5.50 -41.36 -68.07
N ARG A 131 5.92 -40.30 -68.77
CA ARG A 131 6.75 -40.25 -70.00
C ARG A 131 6.34 -39.13 -70.96
N VAL A 132 7.40 -38.55 -71.53
CA VAL A 132 7.48 -37.69 -72.72
C VAL A 132 7.29 -36.19 -72.46
N ALA A 133 8.43 -35.55 -72.17
CA ALA A 133 8.65 -34.14 -72.43
C ALA A 133 8.64 -33.91 -73.96
N GLU A 134 7.54 -33.40 -74.47
CA GLU A 134 7.47 -32.78 -75.78
C GLU A 134 7.30 -31.26 -75.61
N HIS A 135 8.12 -30.53 -76.36
CA HIS A 135 8.22 -29.08 -76.35
C HIS A 135 6.89 -28.41 -76.74
N GLY A 136 6.49 -27.40 -75.96
CA GLY A 136 5.40 -26.50 -76.31
C GLY A 136 5.22 -25.40 -75.25
N ASP A 137 5.85 -24.25 -75.48
CA ASP A 137 5.49 -22.91 -75.00
C ASP A 137 4.53 -22.84 -73.78
N ALA A 138 5.09 -22.97 -72.58
CA ALA A 138 4.38 -22.79 -71.32
C ALA A 138 4.98 -21.60 -70.56
N ASN A 139 4.50 -20.41 -70.92
CA ASN A 139 4.30 -19.24 -70.07
C ASN A 139 4.99 -19.25 -68.70
N GLU A 140 6.26 -18.87 -68.68
CA GLU A 140 7.14 -18.71 -67.50
C GLU A 140 6.72 -17.55 -66.57
N GLY A 141 5.51 -16.99 -66.77
CA GLY A 141 5.01 -15.77 -66.10
C GLY A 141 4.01 -15.98 -64.96
N ASP A 142 3.62 -17.22 -64.63
CA ASP A 142 2.64 -17.51 -63.56
C ASP A 142 3.29 -17.78 -62.19
N VAL A 143 4.52 -18.31 -62.20
CA VAL A 143 5.29 -18.67 -60.99
C VAL A 143 5.57 -17.46 -60.08
N ASP A 144 5.77 -16.27 -60.65
CA ASP A 144 6.06 -15.04 -59.89
C ASP A 144 4.81 -14.45 -59.19
N VAL A 145 3.61 -14.63 -59.75
CA VAL A 145 2.36 -14.15 -59.13
C VAL A 145 1.99 -15.01 -57.93
N GLU A 146 2.24 -16.32 -58.01
CA GLU A 146 2.05 -17.25 -56.91
C GLU A 146 2.95 -16.90 -55.71
N ASP A 147 4.22 -16.57 -55.95
CA ASP A 147 5.16 -16.17 -54.90
C ASP A 147 4.77 -14.84 -54.25
N ILE A 148 4.23 -13.89 -55.02
CA ILE A 148 3.66 -12.65 -54.50
C ILE A 148 2.44 -12.93 -53.62
N LEU A 149 1.54 -13.82 -54.05
CA LEU A 149 0.39 -14.24 -53.25
C LEU A 149 0.81 -14.93 -51.95
N LYS A 150 1.83 -15.79 -51.97
CA LYS A 150 2.43 -16.40 -50.78
C LYS A 150 2.97 -15.32 -49.83
N SER A 151 3.72 -14.35 -50.36
CA SER A 151 4.23 -13.21 -49.58
C SER A 151 3.11 -12.41 -48.91
N ILE A 152 2.01 -12.16 -49.62
CA ILE A 152 0.84 -11.44 -49.07
C ILE A 152 0.14 -12.22 -47.96
N HIS A 153 0.04 -13.55 -48.08
CA HIS A 153 -0.47 -14.41 -47.00
C HIS A 153 0.42 -14.33 -45.77
N VAL A 154 1.74 -14.45 -45.94
CA VAL A 154 2.70 -14.32 -44.83
C VAL A 154 2.59 -12.96 -44.14
N VAL A 155 2.55 -11.87 -44.91
CA VAL A 155 2.39 -10.51 -44.37
C VAL A 155 1.06 -10.38 -43.60
N THR A 156 -0.01 -10.93 -44.16
CA THR A 156 -1.33 -10.97 -43.54
C THR A 156 -1.33 -11.69 -42.20
N ASP A 157 -0.72 -12.87 -42.12
CA ASP A 157 -0.68 -13.71 -40.92
C ASP A 157 0.19 -13.06 -39.83
N VAL A 158 1.30 -12.44 -40.23
CA VAL A 158 2.16 -11.65 -39.33
C VAL A 158 1.39 -10.45 -38.77
N MET A 159 0.63 -9.74 -39.61
CA MET A 159 -0.19 -8.61 -39.18
C MET A 159 -1.27 -9.06 -38.18
N GLU A 160 -1.95 -10.18 -38.44
CA GLU A 160 -2.95 -10.74 -37.53
C GLU A 160 -2.33 -11.14 -36.18
N THR A 161 -1.19 -11.82 -36.20
CA THR A 161 -0.47 -12.26 -35.00
C THR A 161 0.03 -11.07 -34.16
N LEU A 162 0.51 -10.01 -34.82
CA LEU A 162 0.90 -8.77 -34.14
C LEU A 162 -0.31 -8.10 -33.47
N VAL A 163 -1.42 -7.98 -34.18
CA VAL A 163 -2.66 -7.39 -33.67
C VAL A 163 -3.19 -8.16 -32.46
N LYS A 164 -3.24 -9.49 -32.53
CA LYS A 164 -3.62 -10.36 -31.41
C LYS A 164 -2.76 -10.09 -30.17
N ARG A 165 -1.43 -10.00 -30.33
CA ARG A 165 -0.51 -9.69 -29.21
C ARG A 165 -0.72 -8.28 -28.64
N VAL A 166 -0.94 -7.28 -29.48
CA VAL A 166 -1.22 -5.90 -29.03
C VAL A 166 -2.50 -5.86 -28.19
N ILE A 167 -3.56 -6.54 -28.63
CA ILE A 167 -4.83 -6.60 -27.90
C ILE A 167 -4.64 -7.25 -26.52
N VAL A 168 -3.89 -8.36 -26.43
CA VAL A 168 -3.57 -9.00 -25.15
C VAL A 168 -2.82 -8.03 -24.24
N ALA A 169 -1.72 -7.45 -24.72
CA ALA A 169 -0.90 -6.53 -23.94
C ALA A 169 -1.69 -5.29 -23.46
N GLU A 170 -2.56 -4.73 -24.30
CA GLU A 170 -3.43 -3.61 -23.95
C GLU A 170 -4.45 -4.02 -22.86
N SER A 171 -5.05 -5.20 -23.00
CA SER A 171 -6.01 -5.72 -22.01
C SER A 171 -5.37 -6.05 -20.66
N GLU A 172 -4.15 -6.60 -20.66
CA GLU A 172 -3.37 -6.87 -19.46
C GLU A 172 -2.96 -5.56 -18.77
N ALA A 173 -2.49 -4.57 -19.54
CA ALA A 173 -2.15 -3.25 -19.01
C ALA A 173 -3.37 -2.54 -18.41
N ALA A 174 -4.55 -2.64 -19.04
CA ALA A 174 -5.79 -2.09 -18.52
C ALA A 174 -6.21 -2.78 -17.22
N ASN A 175 -6.12 -4.11 -17.16
CA ASN A 175 -6.40 -4.89 -15.95
C ASN A 175 -5.45 -4.53 -14.80
N GLU A 176 -4.15 -4.36 -15.09
CA GLU A 176 -3.18 -4.03 -14.06
C GLU A 176 -3.34 -2.59 -13.55
N LYS A 177 -3.69 -1.65 -14.43
CA LYS A 177 -4.10 -0.29 -14.04
C LYS A 177 -5.30 -0.32 -13.10
N GLU A 178 -6.27 -1.18 -13.36
CA GLU A 178 -7.46 -1.36 -12.53
C GLU A 178 -7.13 -1.95 -11.15
N LYS A 179 -6.26 -2.98 -11.09
CA LYS A 179 -5.78 -3.51 -9.80
C LYS A 179 -5.06 -2.45 -8.98
N VAL A 180 -4.21 -1.62 -9.61
CA VAL A 180 -3.53 -0.50 -8.93
C VAL A 180 -4.54 0.50 -8.39
N ARG A 181 -5.57 0.85 -9.17
CA ARG A 181 -6.65 1.76 -8.74
C ARG A 181 -7.37 1.19 -7.51
N MET A 182 -7.78 -0.07 -7.55
CA MET A 182 -8.43 -0.76 -6.43
C MET A 182 -7.53 -0.82 -5.19
N GLY A 183 -6.24 -1.09 -5.36
CA GLY A 183 -5.26 -1.08 -4.28
C GLY A 183 -5.10 0.30 -3.62
N LEU A 184 -5.07 1.37 -4.42
CA LEU A 184 -5.00 2.73 -3.91
C LEU A 184 -6.25 3.12 -3.09
N GLU A 185 -7.44 2.70 -3.53
CA GLU A 185 -8.68 2.91 -2.80
C GLU A 185 -8.71 2.16 -1.46
N GLU A 186 -8.18 0.94 -1.43
CA GLU A 186 -8.04 0.17 -0.20
C GLU A 186 -7.03 0.80 0.77
N ILE A 187 -5.87 1.24 0.26
CA ILE A 187 -4.88 1.99 1.05
C ILE A 187 -5.53 3.21 1.66
N ARG A 188 -6.25 4.03 0.87
CA ARG A 188 -6.94 5.22 1.36
C ARG A 188 -7.94 4.90 2.47
N ARG A 189 -8.71 3.81 2.32
CA ARG A 189 -9.66 3.35 3.35
C ARG A 189 -8.95 2.94 4.64
N LYS A 190 -7.86 2.18 4.53
CA LYS A 190 -7.03 1.76 5.67
C LYS A 190 -6.36 2.96 6.35
N THR A 191 -5.88 3.95 5.60
CA THR A 191 -5.32 5.20 6.14
C THR A 191 -6.34 5.91 7.02
N ILE A 192 -7.57 6.11 6.55
CA ILE A 192 -8.64 6.74 7.34
C ILE A 192 -8.95 5.93 8.61
N GLN A 193 -8.95 4.60 8.52
CA GLN A 193 -9.17 3.74 9.68
C GLN A 193 -8.05 3.88 10.72
N VAL A 194 -6.79 3.92 10.28
CA VAL A 194 -5.62 4.11 11.15
C VAL A 194 -5.65 5.49 11.80
N GLU A 195 -5.97 6.55 11.05
CA GLU A 195 -6.14 7.90 11.60
C GLU A 195 -7.24 7.95 12.68
N SER A 196 -8.38 7.30 12.43
CA SER A 196 -9.46 7.20 13.42
C SER A 196 -9.05 6.43 14.68
N MET A 197 -8.32 5.31 14.52
CA MET A 197 -7.80 4.56 15.67
C MET A 197 -6.74 5.37 16.43
N SER A 198 -5.88 6.10 15.72
CA SER A 198 -4.88 6.98 16.33
C SER A 198 -5.53 8.05 17.20
N ALA A 199 -6.59 8.71 16.71
CA ALA A 199 -7.33 9.70 17.49
C ALA A 199 -7.93 9.10 18.77
N LYS A 200 -8.52 7.89 18.70
CA LYS A 200 -9.05 7.19 19.88
C LYS A 200 -7.97 6.85 20.90
N VAL A 201 -6.78 6.43 20.45
CA VAL A 201 -5.65 6.15 21.35
C VAL A 201 -5.17 7.42 22.04
N GLU A 202 -5.10 8.54 21.32
CA GLU A 202 -4.74 9.84 21.91
C GLU A 202 -5.77 10.30 22.97
N GLU A 203 -7.06 10.08 22.74
CA GLU A 203 -8.10 10.34 23.74
C GLU A 203 -7.95 9.44 24.99
N MET A 204 -7.66 8.15 24.78
CA MET A 204 -7.39 7.22 25.88
C MET A 204 -6.16 7.62 26.69
N GLU A 205 -5.10 8.12 26.04
CA GLU A 205 -3.92 8.64 26.72
C GLU A 205 -4.27 9.84 27.59
N LYS A 206 -4.99 10.83 27.05
CA LYS A 206 -5.46 12.00 27.82
C LYS A 206 -6.29 11.58 29.03
N PHE A 207 -7.18 10.61 28.86
CA PHE A 207 -8.00 10.07 29.96
C PHE A 207 -7.15 9.36 31.02
N ALA A 208 -6.19 8.54 30.62
CA ALA A 208 -5.29 7.82 31.53
C ALA A 208 -4.40 8.78 32.32
N VAL A 209 -3.84 9.80 31.66
CA VAL A 209 -3.05 10.85 32.30
C VAL A 209 -3.88 11.61 33.32
N GLY A 210 -5.11 12.01 32.96
CA GLY A 210 -6.03 12.69 33.89
C GLY A 210 -6.37 11.85 35.12
N THR A 211 -6.71 10.57 34.91
CA THR A 211 -7.03 9.63 36.00
C THR A 211 -5.82 9.40 36.92
N ASN A 212 -4.62 9.26 36.35
CA ASN A 212 -3.39 9.08 37.13
C ASN A 212 -3.04 10.34 37.94
N GLY A 213 -3.29 11.53 37.38
CA GLY A 213 -3.17 12.81 38.10
C GLY A 213 -4.06 12.85 39.35
N MET A 214 -5.35 12.54 39.20
CA MET A 214 -6.27 12.46 40.34
C MET A 214 -5.85 11.41 41.37
N LEU A 215 -5.39 10.23 40.93
CA LEU A 215 -4.93 9.17 41.83
C LEU A 215 -3.70 9.61 42.64
N ASN A 216 -2.77 10.33 42.02
CA ASN A 216 -1.62 10.91 42.71
C ASN A 216 -2.03 11.94 43.76
N GLU A 217 -2.98 12.82 43.45
CA GLU A 217 -3.51 13.78 44.43
C GLU A 217 -4.22 13.09 45.60
N MET A 218 -4.99 12.04 45.33
CA MET A 218 -5.63 11.23 46.36
C MET A 218 -4.59 10.54 47.24
N ARG A 219 -3.54 9.98 46.64
CA ARG A 219 -2.44 9.35 47.39
C ARG A 219 -1.79 10.37 48.33
N GLN A 220 -1.46 11.57 47.84
CA GLN A 220 -0.85 12.61 48.67
C GLN A 220 -1.76 13.00 49.84
N ARG A 221 -3.06 13.21 49.59
CA ARG A 221 -4.03 13.52 50.65
C ARG A 221 -4.10 12.42 51.72
N VAL A 222 -4.01 11.16 51.32
CA VAL A 222 -3.97 10.02 52.26
C VAL A 222 -2.67 10.03 53.07
N GLU A 223 -1.53 10.27 52.44
CA GLU A 223 -0.25 10.40 53.14
C GLU A 223 -0.28 11.53 54.20
N ASP A 224 -0.79 12.70 53.82
CA ASP A 224 -0.93 13.85 54.72
C ASP A 224 -1.88 13.53 55.89
N MET A 225 -2.99 12.85 55.62
CA MET A 225 -3.94 12.42 56.66
C MET A 225 -3.33 11.41 57.64
N VAL A 226 -2.50 10.49 57.16
CA VAL A 226 -1.77 9.52 58.01
C VAL A 226 -0.77 10.24 58.92
N LEU A 227 -0.04 11.23 58.38
CA LEU A 227 0.88 12.06 59.17
C LEU A 227 0.12 12.86 60.24
N GLU A 228 -0.98 13.53 59.89
CA GLU A 228 -1.78 14.27 60.86
C GLU A 228 -2.39 13.35 61.92
N THR A 229 -2.90 12.18 61.54
CA THR A 229 -3.41 11.18 62.47
C THR A 229 -2.32 10.73 63.46
N THR A 230 -1.09 10.56 62.98
CA THR A 230 0.05 10.22 63.84
C THR A 230 0.39 11.36 64.81
N ARG A 231 0.36 12.62 64.34
CA ARG A 231 0.56 13.82 65.17
C ARG A 231 -0.54 13.97 66.22
N GLN A 232 -1.78 13.65 65.89
CA GLN A 232 -2.91 13.66 66.83
C GLN A 232 -2.76 12.58 67.89
N ARG A 233 -2.37 11.36 67.50
CA ARG A 233 -2.10 10.26 68.43
C ARG A 233 -1.01 10.62 69.44
N GLN A 234 0.08 11.23 68.98
CA GLN A 234 1.16 11.69 69.86
C GLN A 234 0.66 12.72 70.89
N ARG A 235 -0.08 13.75 70.45
CA ARG A 235 -0.67 14.74 71.35
C ARG A 235 -1.66 14.13 72.34
N ALA A 236 -2.44 13.14 71.92
CA ALA A 236 -3.36 12.42 72.81
C ALA A 236 -2.59 11.66 73.90
N ALA A 237 -1.47 11.01 73.56
CA ALA A 237 -0.62 10.32 74.53
C ALA A 237 0.05 11.29 75.53
N GLU A 238 0.51 12.45 75.05
CA GLU A 238 1.05 13.51 75.92
C GLU A 238 0.00 14.04 76.91
N ASN A 239 -1.23 14.29 76.42
CA ASN A 239 -2.34 14.71 77.28
C ASN A 239 -2.72 13.65 78.31
N GLU A 240 -2.71 12.36 77.95
CA GLU A 240 -2.98 11.26 78.88
C GLU A 240 -1.92 11.18 79.98
N GLN A 241 -0.65 11.40 79.64
CA GLN A 241 0.44 11.47 80.61
C GLN A 241 0.27 12.65 81.57
N GLU A 242 -0.04 13.83 81.05
CA GLU A 242 -0.24 15.02 81.89
C GLU A 242 -1.47 14.88 82.79
N LEU A 243 -2.56 14.33 82.27
CA LEU A 243 -3.75 14.02 83.07
C LEU A 243 -3.44 13.04 84.20
N SER A 244 -2.62 12.01 83.93
CA SER A 244 -2.18 11.05 84.94
C SER A 244 -1.32 11.69 86.04
N ARG A 245 -0.43 12.63 85.67
CA ARG A 245 0.36 13.42 86.63
C ARG A 245 -0.54 14.28 87.51
N VAL A 246 -1.43 15.07 86.91
CA VAL A 246 -2.38 15.92 87.65
C VAL A 246 -3.24 15.08 88.59
N LYS A 247 -3.71 13.91 88.16
CA LYS A 247 -4.47 12.99 89.01
C LYS A 247 -3.65 12.55 90.23
N HIS A 248 -2.38 12.19 90.04
CA HIS A 248 -1.49 11.82 91.13
C HIS A 248 -1.26 12.97 92.13
N ASP A 249 -1.09 14.20 91.62
CA ASP A 249 -0.95 15.39 92.45
C ASP A 249 -2.21 15.66 93.29
N PHE A 250 -3.39 15.48 92.70
CA PHE A 250 -4.67 15.57 93.42
C PHE A 250 -4.83 14.48 94.48
N GLU A 251 -4.42 13.24 94.20
CA GLU A 251 -4.44 12.15 95.19
C GLU A 251 -3.49 12.42 96.36
N SER A 252 -2.31 12.98 96.06
CA SER A 252 -1.33 13.41 97.06
C SER A 252 -1.87 14.55 97.92
N LEU A 253 -2.45 15.58 97.29
CA LEU A 253 -3.08 16.71 97.97
C LEU A 253 -4.24 16.26 98.86
N ARG A 254 -5.10 15.35 98.35
CA ARG A 254 -6.19 14.75 99.13
C ARG A 254 -5.69 14.04 100.37
N THR A 255 -4.60 13.28 100.26
CA THR A 255 -3.96 12.59 101.39
C THR A 255 -3.39 13.59 102.40
N TYR A 256 -2.72 14.65 101.92
CA TYR A 256 -2.18 15.72 102.76
C TYR A 256 -3.28 16.45 103.55
N VAL A 257 -4.38 16.83 102.88
CA VAL A 257 -5.55 17.44 103.53
C VAL A 257 -6.16 16.48 104.55
N GLY A 258 -6.26 15.18 104.25
CA GLY A 258 -6.72 14.17 105.21
C GLY A 258 -5.86 14.13 106.47
N THR A 259 -4.52 14.17 106.34
CA THR A 259 -3.60 14.25 107.47
C THR A 259 -3.80 15.54 108.27
N LEU A 260 -3.97 16.70 107.61
CA LEU A 260 -4.24 17.96 108.29
C LEU A 260 -5.56 17.94 109.07
N VAL A 261 -6.61 17.31 108.52
CA VAL A 261 -7.89 17.11 109.22
C VAL A 261 -7.69 16.26 110.47
N ASN A 262 -6.96 15.14 110.38
CA ASN A 262 -6.67 14.28 111.55
C ASN A 262 -5.85 15.02 112.63
N VAL A 263 -4.86 15.81 112.23
CA VAL A 263 -4.08 16.65 113.17
C VAL A 263 -5.00 17.67 113.84
N ARG A 264 -5.88 18.34 113.08
CA ARG A 264 -6.88 19.27 113.64
C ARG A 264 -7.80 18.58 114.63
N GLU A 265 -8.31 17.39 114.32
CA GLU A 265 -9.18 16.63 115.23
C GLU A 265 -8.44 16.23 116.52
N THR A 266 -7.18 15.82 116.41
CA THR A 266 -6.33 15.51 117.56
C THR A 266 -6.08 16.74 118.43
N LEU A 267 -5.79 17.90 117.81
CA LEU A 267 -5.62 19.17 118.51
C LEU A 267 -6.90 19.61 119.21
N LEU A 268 -8.06 19.53 118.55
CA LEU A 268 -9.37 19.82 119.16
C LEU A 268 -9.68 18.89 120.34
N SER A 269 -9.27 17.61 120.27
CA SER A 269 -9.40 16.69 121.40
C SER A 269 -8.47 17.07 122.55
N SER A 270 -7.22 17.44 122.26
CA SER A 270 -6.26 17.93 123.26
C SER A 270 -6.76 19.20 123.94
N GLU A 271 -7.29 20.16 123.16
CA GLU A 271 -7.89 21.41 123.67
C GLU A 271 -9.01 21.12 124.68
N LYS A 272 -9.94 20.22 124.36
CA LYS A 272 -10.98 19.78 125.30
C LYS A 272 -10.42 19.14 126.58
N GLN A 273 -9.32 18.40 126.48
CA GLN A 273 -8.63 17.84 127.64
C GLN A 273 -8.00 18.95 128.49
N PHE A 274 -7.37 19.95 127.87
CA PHE A 274 -6.84 21.13 128.53
C PHE A 274 -7.93 21.92 129.25
N GLU A 275 -9.07 22.21 128.60
CA GLU A 275 -10.21 22.87 129.25
C GLU A 275 -10.71 22.10 130.49
N THR A 276 -10.70 20.76 130.42
CA THR A 276 -11.07 19.91 131.56
C THR A 276 -10.04 20.01 132.68
N MET A 277 -8.76 20.04 132.33
CA MET A 277 -7.66 20.21 133.27
C MET A 277 -7.70 21.58 133.94
N GLU A 278 -7.96 22.66 133.19
CA GLU A 278 -8.14 24.02 133.72
C GLU A 278 -9.26 24.09 134.75
N LYS A 279 -10.43 23.49 134.47
CA LYS A 279 -11.53 23.39 135.46
C LYS A 279 -11.13 22.67 136.74
N LEU A 280 -10.27 21.65 136.65
CA LEU A 280 -9.72 20.97 137.84
C LEU A 280 -8.72 21.86 138.58
N PHE A 281 -7.87 22.61 137.87
CA PHE A 281 -6.96 23.60 138.47
C PHE A 281 -7.72 24.71 139.18
N ASP A 282 -8.74 25.30 138.55
CA ASP A 282 -9.60 26.31 139.18
C ASP A 282 -10.23 25.79 140.47
N ARG A 283 -10.73 24.55 140.45
CA ARG A 283 -11.26 23.87 141.63
C ARG A 283 -10.19 23.65 142.71
N LEU A 284 -8.97 23.29 142.31
CA LEU A 284 -7.85 23.10 143.23
C LEU A 284 -7.44 24.42 143.88
N VAL A 285 -7.29 25.49 143.09
CA VAL A 285 -6.99 26.85 143.57
C VAL A 285 -8.07 27.32 144.56
N ALA A 286 -9.35 27.16 144.20
CA ALA A 286 -10.46 27.49 145.09
C ALA A 286 -10.39 26.72 146.42
N ARG A 287 -10.08 25.42 146.38
CA ARG A 287 -9.92 24.58 147.57
C ARG A 287 -8.69 24.98 148.40
N THR A 288 -7.58 25.34 147.76
CA THR A 288 -6.38 25.83 148.44
C THR A 288 -6.67 27.15 149.17
N ASN A 289 -7.32 28.12 148.51
CA ASN A 289 -7.73 29.37 149.14
C ASN A 289 -8.68 29.14 150.32
N GLN A 290 -9.62 28.19 150.18
CA GLN A 290 -10.50 27.79 151.28
C GLN A 290 -9.68 27.22 152.46
N LEU A 291 -8.79 26.27 152.22
CA LEU A 291 -7.94 25.68 153.26
C LEU A 291 -7.00 26.71 153.91
N GLU A 292 -6.49 27.67 153.14
CA GLU A 292 -5.69 28.79 153.66
C GLU A 292 -6.51 29.67 154.60
N SER A 293 -7.76 29.99 154.23
CA SER A 293 -8.67 30.73 155.11
C SER A 293 -9.05 29.96 156.38
N GLU A 294 -9.34 28.65 156.28
CA GLU A 294 -9.60 27.77 157.43
C GLU A 294 -8.37 27.67 158.33
N LYS A 295 -7.17 27.58 157.73
CA LYS A 295 -5.90 27.58 158.47
C LYS A 295 -5.69 28.90 159.21
N ALA A 296 -5.83 30.05 158.54
CA ALA A 296 -5.67 31.37 159.15
C ALA A 296 -6.69 31.59 160.29
N GLN A 297 -7.93 31.13 160.12
CA GLN A 297 -8.94 31.14 161.18
C GLN A 297 -8.51 30.29 162.39
N LYS A 298 -8.04 29.06 162.15
CA LYS A 298 -7.54 28.18 163.21
C LYS A 298 -6.28 28.73 163.89
N GLU A 299 -5.36 29.33 163.16
CA GLU A 299 -4.18 30.00 163.73
C GLU A 299 -4.58 31.18 164.61
N ALA A 300 -5.58 31.98 164.21
CA ALA A 300 -6.14 33.04 165.04
C ALA A 300 -6.84 32.50 166.30
N GLU A 301 -7.57 31.38 166.18
CA GLU A 301 -8.20 30.71 167.33
C GLU A 301 -7.15 30.17 168.31
N VAL A 302 -6.08 29.56 167.80
CA VAL A 302 -4.93 29.13 168.62
C VAL A 302 -4.26 30.33 169.30
N GLN A 303 -4.00 31.42 168.58
CA GLN A 303 -3.40 32.63 169.15
C GLN A 303 -4.28 33.21 170.26
N LYS A 304 -5.60 33.23 170.07
CA LYS A 304 -6.57 33.63 171.10
C LYS A 304 -6.52 32.70 172.32
N VAL A 305 -6.51 31.39 172.15
CA VAL A 305 -6.39 30.43 173.25
C VAL A 305 -5.04 30.56 173.96
N VAL A 306 -3.98 30.92 173.25
CA VAL A 306 -2.66 31.22 173.83
C VAL A 306 -2.70 32.51 174.66
N GLU A 307 -3.33 33.58 174.17
CA GLU A 307 -3.54 34.83 174.93
C GLU A 307 -4.45 34.64 176.15
N GLU A 308 -5.46 33.75 176.08
CA GLU A 308 -6.34 33.41 177.20
C GLU A 308 -5.66 32.51 178.28
N ASN A 309 -4.49 31.91 177.99
CA ASN A 309 -3.74 31.04 178.90
C ASN A 309 -2.43 31.66 179.44
N VAL A 310 -2.17 32.95 179.18
CA VAL A 310 -1.04 33.75 179.74
C VAL A 310 -1.57 34.76 180.75
#